data_AF-A0A7C5Z462-F1
#
_entry.id   AF-A0A7C5Z462-F1
#
_cell.length_a   1.000
_cell.length_b   1.000
_cell.length_c   1.000
_cell.angle_alpha   90.00
_cell.angle_beta   90.00
_cell.angle_gamma   90.00
#
_symmetry.space_group_name_H-M   'P 1'
#
loop_
_entity.id
_entity.type
_entity.pdbx_description
1 polymer ?
#
loop_
_entity_poly.entity_id
_entity_poly.type
_entity_poly.pdbx_seq_one_letter_code
_entity_poly.pdbx_strand_id
1 'polypeptide(L)' 'MGGSVTPLPLSAADRPATSSFAWYDARLLTVEGKGYNDTEQFWQRLPARAKGKVPPAVWDLSKHTAGICVRFVTDSTT' A
#
# COMPACT_ATOMS: atom_id res chain seq x y z
N MET A 1 22.80 -13.15 1.22
CA MET A 1 23.34 -11.79 0.93
C MET A 1 22.40 -10.79 1.57
N GLY A 2 22.77 -10.22 2.73
CA GLY A 2 21.94 -9.25 3.45
C GLY A 2 22.15 -7.85 2.86
N GLY A 3 21.18 -7.37 2.09
CA GLY A 3 21.15 -5.97 1.69
C GLY A 3 20.82 -5.11 2.90
N SER A 4 21.56 -4.02 3.10
CA SER A 4 21.23 -3.02 4.12
C SER A 4 19.86 -2.42 3.79
N VAL A 5 18.86 -2.70 4.62
CA VAL A 5 17.55 -2.05 4.52
C VAL A 5 17.70 -0.66 5.14
N THR A 6 17.50 0.39 4.33
CA THR A 6 17.42 1.77 4.84
C THR A 6 16.05 1.97 5.48
N PRO A 7 15.96 2.28 6.78
CA PRO A 7 14.68 2.56 7.42
C PRO A 7 14.08 3.88 6.89
N LEU A 8 12.75 3.96 6.90
CA LEU A 8 12.07 5.23 6.66
C LEU A 8 12.41 6.23 7.78
N PRO A 9 12.64 7.52 7.47
CA PRO A 9 12.94 8.50 8.49
C PRO A 9 11.70 8.82 9.33
N LEU A 10 11.89 9.11 10.63
CA LEU A 10 10.79 9.50 11.53
C LEU A 10 10.03 10.74 11.06
N SER A 11 10.65 11.59 10.23
CA SER A 11 10.00 12.76 9.63
C SER A 11 8.95 12.40 8.58
N ALA A 12 8.94 11.16 8.08
CA ALA A 12 7.92 10.66 7.15
C ALA A 12 6.71 10.04 7.87
N ALA A 13 6.76 9.91 9.19
CA ALA A 13 5.64 9.40 9.99
C ALA A 13 4.73 10.52 10.46
N ASP A 14 3.43 10.24 10.50
CA ASP A 14 2.48 11.00 11.30
C ASP A 14 2.56 10.52 12.76
N ARG A 15 2.71 11.49 13.68
CA ARG A 15 2.91 11.26 15.11
C ARG A 15 2.07 12.24 15.91
N PRO A 16 0.80 11.92 16.19
CA PRO A 16 -0.01 12.76 17.06
C PRO A 16 0.60 12.76 18.46
N ALA A 17 0.65 13.94 19.10
CA ALA A 17 1.25 14.11 20.43
C ALA A 17 0.61 13.24 21.53
N THR A 18 -0.59 12.71 21.27
CA THR A 18 -1.34 11.82 22.16
C THR A 18 -0.97 10.34 22.01
N SER A 19 -0.05 10.00 21.11
CA SER A 19 0.31 8.63 20.73
C SER A 19 1.82 8.42 20.77
N SER A 20 2.27 7.28 21.29
CA SER A 20 3.66 6.84 21.18
C SER A 20 3.98 6.15 19.85
N PHE A 21 2.97 5.88 19.02
CA PHE A 21 3.13 5.23 17.72
C PHE A 21 3.51 6.21 16.60
N ALA A 22 4.36 5.73 15.70
CA ALA A 22 4.68 6.38 14.44
C ALA A 22 3.90 5.72 13.29
N TRP A 23 3.02 6.48 12.65
CA TRP A 23 2.17 6.01 11.57
C TRP A 23 2.79 6.36 10.22
N TYR A 24 3.18 5.35 9.45
CA TYR A 24 3.72 5.52 8.11
C TYR A 24 2.68 5.21 7.06
N ASP A 25 2.69 6.00 5.98
CA ASP A 25 1.93 5.68 4.78
C ASP A 25 2.53 4.43 4.12
N ALA A 26 1.74 3.37 3.98
CA ALA A 26 2.16 2.12 3.36
C ALA A 26 2.63 2.28 1.91
N ARG A 27 2.29 3.38 1.22
CA ARG A 27 2.79 3.71 -0.13
C ARG A 27 4.28 4.05 -0.14
N LEU A 28 4.88 4.36 1.01
CA LEU A 28 6.32 4.57 1.16
C LEU A 28 7.11 3.25 1.24
N LEU A 29 6.41 2.13 1.41
CA LEU A 29 6.97 0.80 1.54
C LEU A 29 6.85 0.02 0.23
N THR A 30 7.44 -1.18 0.21
CA THR A 30 7.30 -2.08 -0.93
C THR A 30 5.91 -2.71 -0.94
N VAL A 31 5.15 -2.41 -1.99
CA VAL A 31 3.80 -2.97 -2.23
C VAL A 31 3.89 -4.05 -3.30
N GLU A 32 3.36 -5.23 -3.00
CA GLU A 32 3.35 -6.38 -3.88
C GLU A 32 1.94 -6.87 -4.19
N GLY A 33 1.81 -7.74 -5.20
CA GLY A 33 0.53 -8.29 -5.64
C GLY A 33 -0.33 -7.30 -6.43
N LYS A 34 0.19 -6.09 -6.69
CA LYS A 34 -0.45 -5.10 -7.55
C LYS A 34 -0.09 -5.36 -9.02
N GLY A 35 -1.07 -5.83 -9.80
CA GLY A 35 -0.82 -6.20 -11.21
C GLY A 35 -0.68 -5.01 -12.18
N TYR A 36 -1.06 -3.80 -11.78
CA TYR A 36 -1.11 -2.62 -12.65
C TYR A 36 -0.75 -1.36 -11.88
N ASN A 37 -0.21 -0.34 -12.54
CA ASN A 37 0.07 0.97 -11.91
C ASN A 37 -0.96 2.04 -12.28
N ASP A 38 -1.63 1.90 -13.42
CA ASP A 38 -2.61 2.82 -13.97
C ASP A 38 -4.01 2.60 -13.37
N THR A 39 -4.16 2.62 -12.05
CA THR A 39 -5.45 2.36 -11.35
C THR A 39 -6.13 3.66 -10.90
N GLU A 40 -7.48 3.69 -10.75
CA GLU A 40 -8.18 4.93 -10.32
C GLU A 40 -7.79 5.36 -8.91
N GLN A 41 -7.56 4.38 -8.03
CA GLN A 41 -6.99 4.60 -6.71
C GLN A 41 -5.84 3.63 -6.49
N PHE A 42 -4.92 3.98 -5.59
CA PHE A 42 -3.68 3.25 -5.39
C PHE A 42 -3.90 1.78 -5.01
N TRP A 43 -4.92 1.45 -4.21
CA TRP A 43 -5.12 0.07 -3.71
C TRP A 43 -6.04 -0.81 -4.58
N GLN A 44 -6.39 -0.38 -5.79
CA GLN A 44 -7.27 -1.15 -6.67
C GLN A 44 -6.49 -2.17 -7.52
N ARG A 45 -7.20 -3.24 -7.91
CA ARG A 45 -6.63 -4.37 -8.65
C ARG A 45 -6.75 -4.26 -10.16
N LEU A 46 -7.73 -3.51 -10.68
CA LEU A 46 -7.88 -3.29 -12.12
C LEU A 46 -7.40 -1.90 -12.53
N PRO A 47 -6.83 -1.77 -13.73
CA PRO A 47 -6.43 -0.46 -14.26
C PRO A 47 -7.66 0.37 -14.60
N ALA A 48 -7.56 1.70 -14.47
CA ALA A 48 -8.59 2.67 -14.79
C ALA A 48 -9.15 2.48 -16.20
N ARG A 49 -8.31 2.07 -17.16
CA ARG A 49 -8.72 1.78 -18.55
C ARG A 49 -9.73 0.62 -18.69
N ALA A 50 -9.94 -0.18 -17.65
CA ALA A 50 -10.94 -1.25 -17.62
C ALA A 50 -12.35 -0.75 -17.20
N LYS A 51 -12.46 0.46 -16.65
CA LYS A 51 -13.73 1.04 -16.24
C LYS A 51 -14.66 1.20 -17.44
N GLY A 52 -15.91 0.74 -17.29
CA GLY A 52 -16.89 0.71 -18.38
C GLY A 52 -16.66 -0.36 -19.44
N LYS A 53 -15.54 -1.12 -19.38
CA LYS A 53 -15.26 -2.27 -20.26
C LYS A 53 -15.56 -3.60 -19.58
N VAL A 54 -15.56 -3.63 -18.25
CA VAL A 54 -15.97 -4.79 -17.45
C VAL A 54 -17.38 -4.57 -16.87
N PRO A 55 -18.12 -5.64 -16.54
CA PRO A 55 -19.40 -5.51 -15.85
C PRO A 55 -19.28 -4.67 -14.57
N PRO A 56 -20.30 -3.87 -14.20
CA PRO A 56 -20.26 -3.03 -13.01
C PRO A 56 -19.88 -3.79 -11.73
N ALA A 57 -20.45 -4.98 -11.52
CA ALA A 57 -20.12 -5.82 -10.37
C ALA A 57 -18.64 -6.24 -10.32
N VAL A 58 -18.02 -6.52 -11.47
CA VAL A 58 -16.58 -6.84 -11.56
C VAL A 58 -15.73 -5.61 -11.27
N TRP A 59 -16.14 -4.45 -11.76
CA TRP A 59 -15.48 -3.19 -11.45
C TRP A 59 -15.50 -2.90 -9.95
N ASP A 60 -16.65 -3.06 -9.29
CA ASP A 60 -16.75 -2.84 -7.84
C ASP A 60 -15.92 -3.84 -7.03
N LEU A 61 -15.93 -5.12 -7.41
CA LEU A 61 -15.06 -6.13 -6.79
C LEU A 61 -13.56 -5.81 -6.95
N SER A 62 -13.17 -5.15 -8.05
CA SER A 62 -11.77 -4.78 -8.28
C SER A 62 -11.21 -3.76 -7.28
N LYS A 63 -12.09 -3.02 -6.59
CA LYS A 63 -11.71 -2.03 -5.57
C LYS A 63 -11.27 -2.66 -4.26
N HIS A 64 -11.55 -3.95 -4.05
CA HIS A 64 -11.05 -4.71 -2.91
C HIS A 64 -9.56 -5.05 -3.10
N THR A 65 -8.81 -5.08 -2.00
CA THR A 65 -7.34 -5.23 -1.97
C THR A 65 -6.86 -6.68 -1.97
N ALA A 66 -7.70 -7.63 -2.40
CA ALA A 66 -7.38 -9.06 -2.35
C ALA A 66 -6.04 -9.38 -3.05
N GLY A 67 -5.12 -9.99 -2.31
CA GLY A 67 -3.79 -10.38 -2.81
C GLY A 67 -2.75 -9.26 -2.82
N ILE A 68 -3.08 -8.02 -2.42
CA ILE A 68 -2.09 -6.94 -2.24
C ILE A 68 -1.46 -7.06 -0.85
N CYS A 69 -0.13 -7.00 -0.80
CA CYS A 69 0.65 -7.10 0.43
C CYS A 69 1.61 -5.91 0.57
N VAL A 70 1.90 -5.51 1.80
CA VAL A 70 2.91 -4.50 2.12
C VAL A 70 4.06 -5.20 2.84
N ARG A 71 5.27 -5.12 2.29
CA ARG A 71 6.47 -5.65 2.93
C ARG A 71 7.12 -4.59 3.80
N PHE A 72 7.39 -4.95 5.04
CA PHE A 72 8.14 -4.13 5.97
C PHE A 72 8.99 -5.00 6.90
N VAL A 73 10.04 -4.39 7.44
CA VAL A 73 10.85 -4.90 8.54
C VAL A 73 10.88 -3.78 9.58
N THR A 74 10.73 -4.14 10.85
CA THR A 74 10.67 -3.18 11.95
C THR A 74 11.52 -3.66 13.12
N ASP A 75 12.11 -2.72 13.84
CA ASP A 75 12.75 -2.92 15.14
C ASP A 75 11.82 -2.56 16.32
N SER A 76 10.56 -2.19 16.03
CA SER A 76 9.54 -1.99 17.06
C SER A 76 9.39 -3.25 17.91
N THR A 77 9.42 -3.07 19.23
CA THR A 77 9.24 -4.16 20.20
C THR A 77 7.77 -4.43 20.51
N THR A 78 6.86 -3.65 19.93
CA THR A 78 5.41 -3.67 20.15
C THR A 78 4.68 -3.50 18.83
#